data_AF-A0A7K0M6E2-F1
#
_entry.id   AF-A0A7K0M6E2-F1
#
_cell.length_a   1.000
_cell.length_b   1.000
_cell.length_c   1.000
_cell.angle_alpha   90.00
_cell.angle_beta   90.00
_cell.angle_gamma   90.00
#
_symmetry.space_group_name_H-M   'P 1'
#
loop_
_entity.id
_entity.type
_entity.pdbx_description
1 polymer ?
#
loop_
_entity_poly.entity_id
_entity_poly.type
_entity_poly.pdbx_seq_one_letter_code
_entity_poly.pdbx_strand_id
1 'polypeptide(L)'
;MNDTQAGAFATGVLQGREQVSDSGVNSAVSNSAVSNSAVSNSGLQCGLMIGTTAVLVDSLDGHRVDLDHEVLAMPAPVQGRHVVMAENGISGAAVEHTLNLLRPQGERTSSATPIKQGPFDELEWALTQSQPGSDGLLFLPWLAGSMSPRAETAQRGGFIGLSLSTTRESLLRSVVEGTAHNLRWLLPAVEGLTGTTCEEIVFGGGAARSAGWAQVLADVLNRRVRVLSDPEFAAATAVGMVALYRSQGEDPTEVRLDQAASYTPRSEYHEIYERAQIQFQAAFTNHLSICEALSHE
;
A
#
# COMPACT_ATOMS: atom_id res chain seq x y z
N MET A 1 -21.81 34.01 23.81
CA MET A 1 -21.99 33.28 22.55
C MET A 1 -20.79 32.35 22.44
N ASN A 2 -20.98 31.06 22.67
CA ASN A 2 -19.90 30.08 22.79
C ASN A 2 -19.46 29.59 21.40
N ASP A 3 -18.16 29.33 21.27
CA ASP A 3 -17.45 28.89 20.04
C ASP A 3 -18.01 27.61 19.38
N THR A 4 -18.91 26.90 20.05
CA THR A 4 -19.58 25.71 19.53
C THR A 4 -20.59 26.00 18.41
N GLN A 5 -21.08 27.24 18.27
CA GLN A 5 -22.01 27.60 17.19
C GLN A 5 -21.33 27.99 15.86
N ALA A 6 -20.04 28.36 15.89
CA ALA A 6 -19.33 28.78 14.68
C ALA A 6 -18.92 27.60 13.77
N GLY A 7 -18.65 26.43 14.34
CA GLY A 7 -18.23 25.23 13.57
C GLY A 7 -19.36 24.53 12.79
N ALA A 8 -20.62 24.71 13.19
CA ALA A 8 -21.76 24.02 12.58
C ALA A 8 -22.17 24.61 11.22
N PHE A 9 -21.89 25.89 10.96
CA PHE A 9 -22.29 26.57 9.72
C PHE A 9 -21.31 26.36 8.56
N ALA A 10 -20.07 25.93 8.81
CA ALA A 10 -19.06 25.74 7.76
C ALA A 10 -19.06 24.33 7.12
N THR A 11 -19.65 23.32 7.78
CA THR A 11 -19.59 21.91 7.35
C THR A 11 -20.96 21.28 7.05
N GLY A 12 -22.07 22.00 7.21
CA GLY A 12 -23.41 21.49 6.92
C GLY A 12 -23.85 20.30 7.80
N VAL A 13 -23.12 20.02 8.89
CA VAL A 13 -23.47 18.95 9.82
C VAL A 13 -24.58 19.43 10.74
N LEU A 14 -25.80 18.92 10.53
CA LEU A 14 -26.96 19.16 11.38
C LEU A 14 -26.67 18.65 12.81
N GLN A 15 -26.90 19.51 13.81
CA GLN A 15 -26.76 19.17 15.23
C GLN A 15 -27.65 17.97 15.60
N GLY A 16 -27.04 16.92 16.14
CA GLY A 16 -27.76 15.78 16.75
C GLY A 16 -27.35 14.37 16.30
N ARG A 17 -26.36 14.23 15.40
CA ARG A 17 -25.77 12.91 15.07
C ARG A 17 -24.42 12.75 15.74
N GLU A 18 -24.14 11.56 16.28
CA GLU A 18 -22.81 11.18 16.75
C GLU A 18 -21.78 11.52 15.66
N GLN A 19 -20.78 12.33 16.00
CA GLN A 19 -19.62 12.52 15.15
C GLN A 19 -18.94 11.15 15.01
N VAL A 20 -18.91 10.62 13.80
CA VAL A 20 -17.94 9.58 13.44
C VAL A 20 -16.57 10.24 13.59
N SER A 21 -15.83 9.86 14.64
CA SER A 21 -14.51 10.38 14.94
C SER A 21 -13.59 10.23 13.72
N ASP A 22 -12.87 11.31 13.41
CA ASP A 22 -11.80 11.46 12.41
C ASP A 22 -11.40 10.15 11.69
N SER A 23 -12.01 9.92 10.52
CA SER A 23 -11.72 8.78 9.65
C SER A 23 -10.71 9.21 8.60
N GLY A 24 -9.47 9.42 9.02
CA GLY A 24 -8.36 9.51 8.09
C GLY A 24 -8.34 8.31 7.14
N VAL A 25 -7.72 8.46 5.96
CA VAL A 25 -7.69 7.41 4.91
C VAL A 25 -7.11 6.09 5.44
N ASN A 26 -6.25 6.16 6.48
CA ASN A 26 -5.66 5.02 7.19
C ASN A 26 -6.42 4.60 8.48
N SER A 27 -7.68 5.00 8.67
CA SER A 27 -8.45 4.57 9.83
C SER A 27 -8.75 3.07 9.77
N ALA A 28 -8.88 2.44 10.94
CA ALA A 28 -9.32 1.05 11.06
C ALA A 28 -10.58 0.77 10.23
N VAL A 29 -11.51 1.73 10.22
CA VAL A 29 -12.82 1.63 9.58
C VAL A 29 -12.70 1.68 8.06
N SER A 30 -11.90 2.59 7.51
CA SER A 30 -11.67 2.69 6.05
C SER A 30 -10.92 1.48 5.52
N ASN A 31 -9.88 1.06 6.21
CA ASN A 31 -9.05 -0.08 5.83
C ASN A 31 -9.81 -1.41 5.94
N SER A 32 -10.60 -1.58 7.01
CA SER A 32 -11.50 -2.75 7.16
C SER A 32 -12.50 -2.87 6.03
N ALA A 33 -13.08 -1.74 5.62
CA ALA A 33 -14.18 -1.75 4.67
C ALA A 33 -13.69 -1.93 3.22
N VAL A 34 -12.45 -1.54 2.89
CA VAL A 34 -11.91 -1.72 1.53
C VAL A 34 -11.34 -3.11 1.28
N SER A 35 -10.71 -3.71 2.29
CA SER A 35 -10.12 -5.03 2.13
C SER A 35 -11.15 -6.10 1.76
N ASN A 36 -12.44 -5.85 2.00
CA ASN A 36 -13.52 -6.84 1.94
C ASN A 36 -13.22 -8.10 2.79
N SER A 37 -12.11 -8.12 3.52
CA SER A 37 -11.61 -9.25 4.30
C SER A 37 -11.90 -9.07 5.78
N ALA A 38 -11.99 -7.83 6.28
CA ALA A 38 -12.64 -7.53 7.57
C ALA A 38 -14.15 -7.61 7.56
N VAL A 39 -14.71 -7.75 6.36
CA VAL A 39 -16.14 -7.74 6.09
C VAL A 39 -16.59 -9.12 5.59
N SER A 40 -15.78 -9.87 4.83
CA SER A 40 -16.12 -11.23 4.39
C SER A 40 -15.41 -12.33 5.19
N ASN A 41 -16.14 -13.41 5.50
CA ASN A 41 -15.63 -14.62 6.16
C ASN A 41 -14.72 -15.48 5.28
N SER A 42 -14.33 -15.03 4.09
CA SER A 42 -13.71 -15.92 3.11
C SER A 42 -12.24 -16.26 3.42
N GLY A 43 -11.52 -15.47 4.22
CA GLY A 43 -10.13 -15.76 4.63
C GLY A 43 -9.09 -15.83 3.50
N LEU A 44 -9.50 -15.60 2.24
CA LEU A 44 -8.66 -15.73 1.05
C LEU A 44 -8.32 -14.36 0.42
N GLN A 45 -8.76 -13.26 1.01
CA GLN A 45 -8.58 -11.90 0.49
C GLN A 45 -7.84 -11.03 1.50
N CYS A 46 -6.94 -10.17 1.04
CA CYS A 46 -6.33 -9.10 1.84
C CYS A 46 -6.49 -7.77 1.13
N GLY A 47 -6.74 -6.70 1.87
CA GLY A 47 -6.74 -5.34 1.33
C GLY A 47 -5.33 -4.80 1.20
N LEU A 48 -5.06 -4.08 0.13
CA LEU A 48 -3.84 -3.32 -0.05
C LEU A 48 -4.19 -1.90 -0.48
N MET A 49 -3.69 -0.93 0.28
CA MET A 49 -3.80 0.49 -0.04
C MET A 49 -2.43 1.05 -0.35
N ILE A 50 -2.26 1.63 -1.53
CA ILE A 50 -1.04 2.38 -1.86
C ILE A 50 -1.40 3.82 -2.21
N GLY A 51 -1.15 4.70 -1.24
CA GLY A 51 -1.09 6.15 -1.42
C GLY A 51 0.36 6.61 -1.32
N THR A 52 0.63 7.63 -0.49
CA THR A 52 2.01 8.03 -0.13
C THR A 52 2.81 6.84 0.42
N THR A 53 2.18 6.10 1.33
CA THR A 53 2.67 4.86 1.93
C THR A 53 1.82 3.67 1.49
N ALA A 54 2.27 2.46 1.81
CA ALA A 54 1.53 1.23 1.57
C ALA A 54 1.06 0.58 2.86
N VAL A 55 -0.21 0.18 2.90
CA VAL A 55 -0.84 -0.49 4.05
C VAL A 55 -1.45 -1.80 3.59
N LEU A 56 -0.99 -2.90 4.18
CA LEU A 56 -1.60 -4.22 4.02
C LEU A 56 -2.61 -4.43 5.15
N VAL A 57 -3.80 -4.89 4.78
CA VAL A 57 -4.95 -4.99 5.67
C VAL A 57 -5.54 -6.38 5.58
N ASP A 58 -5.79 -6.99 6.73
CA ASP A 58 -6.51 -8.26 6.81
C ASP A 58 -7.44 -8.27 8.04
N SER A 59 -8.12 -9.37 8.30
CA SER A 59 -8.96 -9.51 9.48
C SER A 59 -8.83 -10.84 10.18
N LEU A 60 -9.20 -10.82 11.46
CA LEU A 60 -9.31 -12.03 12.26
C LEU A 60 -10.40 -11.89 13.32
N ASP A 61 -10.81 -13.05 13.81
CA ASP A 61 -11.69 -13.17 14.96
C ASP A 61 -10.90 -12.96 16.26
N GLY A 62 -11.34 -12.01 17.08
CA GLY A 62 -10.64 -11.67 18.32
C GLY A 62 -9.38 -10.83 18.12
N HIS A 63 -8.66 -10.56 19.21
CA HIS A 63 -7.50 -9.67 19.21
C HIS A 63 -6.21 -10.48 19.23
N ARG A 64 -5.29 -10.19 18.29
CA ARG A 64 -3.93 -10.72 18.25
C ARG A 64 -2.93 -9.62 17.91
N VAL A 65 -1.69 -9.79 18.32
CA VAL A 65 -0.56 -8.91 18.00
C VAL A 65 0.67 -9.74 17.69
N ASP A 66 1.48 -9.27 16.76
CA ASP A 66 2.84 -9.76 16.50
C ASP A 66 3.80 -8.59 16.68
N LEU A 67 4.47 -8.56 17.83
CA LEU A 67 5.40 -7.48 18.16
C LEU A 67 6.76 -7.66 17.47
N ASP A 68 7.12 -8.89 17.08
CA ASP A 68 8.40 -9.17 16.42
C ASP A 68 8.40 -8.64 14.98
N HIS A 69 7.23 -8.64 14.34
CA HIS A 69 7.03 -8.10 12.99
C HIS A 69 6.26 -6.77 12.94
N GLU A 70 5.95 -6.20 14.11
CA GLU A 70 5.24 -4.92 14.27
C GLU A 70 3.89 -4.90 13.54
N VAL A 71 3.14 -6.00 13.66
CA VAL A 71 1.81 -6.16 13.08
C VAL A 71 0.78 -6.19 14.20
N LEU A 72 -0.19 -5.27 14.14
CA LEU A 72 -1.17 -5.06 15.21
C LEU A 72 -2.59 -5.25 14.67
N ALA A 73 -3.45 -5.88 15.47
CA ALA A 73 -4.88 -5.91 15.23
C ALA A 73 -5.61 -4.88 16.09
N MET A 74 -6.53 -4.13 15.49
CA MET A 74 -7.38 -3.13 16.16
C MET A 74 -8.86 -3.46 15.96
N PRO A 75 -9.76 -2.98 16.82
CA PRO A 75 -11.20 -3.24 16.67
C PRO A 75 -11.72 -2.80 15.29
N ALA A 76 -12.44 -3.70 14.61
CA ALA A 76 -13.08 -3.41 13.33
C ALA A 76 -14.47 -2.78 13.53
N PRO A 77 -15.06 -2.15 12.50
CA PRO A 77 -16.46 -1.69 12.52
C PRO A 77 -17.45 -2.86 12.38
N VAL A 78 -17.08 -4.06 12.79
CA VAL A 78 -17.96 -5.24 12.86
C VAL A 78 -17.74 -5.85 14.24
N GLN A 79 -18.83 -6.09 14.97
CA GLN A 79 -18.75 -6.57 16.34
C GLN A 79 -18.00 -7.92 16.41
N GLY A 80 -17.04 -8.04 17.32
CA GLY A 80 -16.24 -9.25 17.51
C GLY A 80 -15.09 -9.45 16.52
N ARG A 81 -14.99 -8.61 15.48
CA ARG A 81 -13.90 -8.66 14.51
C ARG A 81 -12.81 -7.64 14.80
N HIS A 82 -11.60 -7.97 14.42
CA HIS A 82 -10.47 -7.06 14.42
C HIS A 82 -9.86 -6.98 13.03
N VAL A 83 -9.30 -5.82 12.72
CA VAL A 83 -8.57 -5.56 11.49
C VAL A 83 -7.09 -5.53 11.81
N VAL A 84 -6.33 -6.30 11.05
CA VAL A 84 -4.87 -6.22 11.01
C VAL A 84 -4.52 -5.08 10.10
N MET A 85 -3.70 -4.16 10.58
CA MET A 85 -3.17 -3.07 9.79
C MET A 85 -1.66 -3.08 9.87
N ALA A 86 -1.01 -3.37 8.75
CA ALA A 86 0.42 -3.49 8.65
C ALA A 86 0.97 -2.44 7.67
N GLU A 87 1.63 -1.43 8.22
CA GLU A 87 2.19 -0.31 7.46
C GLU A 87 3.57 -0.69 6.92
N ASN A 88 3.74 -0.69 5.60
CA ASN A 88 4.98 -1.11 4.93
C ASN A 88 5.92 0.06 4.59
N GLY A 89 5.56 1.28 5.01
CA GLY A 89 6.34 2.49 4.77
C GLY A 89 6.08 3.11 3.39
N ILE A 90 7.05 3.90 2.91
CA ILE A 90 6.93 4.70 1.69
C ILE A 90 6.76 3.82 0.44
N SER A 91 5.76 4.12 -0.38
CA SER A 91 5.53 3.42 -1.65
C SER A 91 5.22 4.39 -2.80
N GLY A 92 4.02 4.97 -2.88
CA GLY A 92 3.69 5.93 -3.95
C GLY A 92 4.61 7.15 -3.95
N ALA A 93 4.99 7.66 -2.77
CA ALA A 93 5.94 8.76 -2.68
C ALA A 93 7.36 8.38 -3.12
N ALA A 94 7.76 7.10 -3.10
CA ALA A 94 9.04 6.68 -3.67
C ALA A 94 9.06 6.82 -5.20
N VAL A 95 7.93 6.50 -5.85
CA VAL A 95 7.76 6.70 -7.30
C VAL A 95 7.75 8.18 -7.65
N GLU A 96 6.94 8.98 -6.94
CA GLU A 96 6.89 10.43 -7.16
C GLU A 96 8.26 11.09 -6.94
N HIS A 97 8.96 10.69 -5.87
CA HIS A 97 10.31 11.17 -5.58
C HIS A 97 11.29 10.81 -6.69
N THR A 98 11.29 9.55 -7.15
CA THR A 98 12.19 9.10 -8.22
C THR A 98 11.89 9.78 -9.55
N LEU A 99 10.62 9.91 -9.93
CA LEU A 99 10.21 10.66 -11.12
C LEU A 99 10.74 12.10 -11.07
N ASN A 100 10.60 12.76 -9.92
CA ASN A 100 11.09 14.12 -9.75
C ASN A 100 12.62 14.21 -9.79
N LEU A 101 13.36 13.24 -9.23
CA LEU A 101 14.82 13.18 -9.31
C LEU A 101 15.32 13.04 -10.76
N LEU A 102 14.63 12.24 -11.57
CA LEU A 102 15.01 11.96 -12.95
C LEU A 102 14.63 13.09 -13.93
N ARG A 103 13.83 14.08 -13.51
CA ARG A 103 13.51 15.24 -14.34
C ARG A 103 14.67 16.24 -14.40
N PRO A 104 14.86 16.94 -15.55
CA PRO A 104 15.75 18.08 -15.64
C PRO A 104 15.44 19.10 -14.56
N GLN A 105 16.45 19.78 -14.02
CA GLN A 105 16.30 20.67 -12.86
C GLN A 105 15.19 21.72 -13.03
N GLY A 106 14.99 22.25 -14.23
CA GLY A 106 13.95 23.26 -14.54
C GLY A 106 12.52 22.71 -14.61
N GLU A 107 12.35 21.38 -14.64
CA GLU A 107 11.06 20.69 -14.76
C GLU A 107 10.67 19.95 -13.47
N ARG A 108 11.51 20.04 -12.43
CA ARG A 108 11.23 19.43 -11.13
C ARG A 108 10.10 20.18 -10.42
N THR A 109 9.14 19.44 -9.91
CA THR A 109 8.06 20.00 -9.10
C THR A 109 8.50 20.10 -7.64
N SER A 110 8.12 21.18 -6.96
CA SER A 110 8.23 21.23 -5.50
C SER A 110 7.23 20.25 -4.88
N SER A 111 7.62 19.61 -3.77
CA SER A 111 6.82 18.56 -3.07
C SER A 111 5.40 18.99 -2.66
N ALA A 112 5.07 20.28 -2.76
CA ALA A 112 3.77 20.84 -2.39
C ALA A 112 2.81 21.04 -3.57
N THR A 113 3.21 20.77 -4.80
CA THR A 113 2.32 20.89 -5.97
C THR A 113 1.92 19.49 -6.44
N PRO A 114 0.66 19.07 -6.23
CA PRO A 114 0.14 17.84 -6.81
C PRO A 114 0.39 17.88 -8.32
N ILE A 115 0.94 16.81 -8.87
CA ILE A 115 1.23 16.71 -10.29
C ILE A 115 -0.11 16.78 -11.03
N LYS A 116 -0.42 17.96 -11.60
CA LYS A 116 -1.76 18.30 -12.11
C LYS A 116 -2.23 17.40 -13.26
N GLN A 117 -1.31 16.74 -13.98
CA GLN A 117 -1.55 15.69 -14.99
C GLN A 117 -0.32 14.78 -15.13
N GLY A 118 -0.52 13.46 -15.26
CA GLY A 118 0.41 12.55 -15.95
C GLY A 118 1.59 11.86 -15.24
N PRO A 119 1.77 11.81 -13.90
CA PRO A 119 2.87 11.02 -13.32
C PRO A 119 2.67 9.51 -13.51
N PHE A 120 1.42 9.06 -13.51
CA PHE A 120 1.07 7.68 -13.78
C PHE A 120 1.20 7.33 -15.27
N ASP A 121 0.97 8.26 -16.20
CA ASP A 121 1.15 7.97 -17.63
C ASP A 121 2.62 7.74 -17.98
N GLU A 122 3.49 8.56 -17.39
CA GLU A 122 4.95 8.41 -17.50
C GLU A 122 5.44 7.10 -16.86
N LEU A 123 4.91 6.76 -15.69
CA LEU A 123 5.18 5.49 -15.02
C LEU A 123 4.70 4.30 -15.85
N GLU A 124 3.45 4.33 -16.31
CA GLU A 124 2.84 3.29 -17.16
C GLU A 124 3.68 3.06 -18.40
N TRP A 125 4.04 4.14 -19.10
CA TRP A 125 4.91 4.05 -20.27
C TRP A 125 6.24 3.36 -19.90
N ALA A 126 6.91 3.78 -18.83
CA ALA A 126 8.16 3.14 -18.38
C ALA A 126 7.98 1.64 -18.06
N LEU A 127 6.87 1.26 -17.42
CA LEU A 127 6.55 -0.15 -17.12
C LEU A 127 6.32 -1.00 -18.37
N THR A 128 5.87 -0.40 -19.48
CA THR A 128 5.75 -1.08 -20.79
C THR A 128 7.07 -1.21 -21.53
N GLN A 129 8.01 -0.28 -21.32
CA GLN A 129 9.29 -0.26 -22.04
C GLN A 129 10.37 -1.10 -21.35
N SER A 130 10.33 -1.22 -20.03
CA SER A 130 11.27 -2.04 -19.26
C SER A 130 10.73 -3.45 -19.02
N GLN A 131 11.61 -4.44 -19.10
CA GLN A 131 11.27 -5.85 -18.87
C GLN A 131 11.17 -6.16 -17.37
N PRO A 132 10.30 -7.11 -16.95
CA PRO A 132 10.27 -7.62 -15.58
C PRO A 132 11.65 -7.98 -15.02
N GLY A 133 11.90 -7.59 -13.78
CA GLY A 133 13.20 -7.68 -13.11
C GLY A 133 14.15 -6.52 -13.41
N SER A 134 13.68 -5.48 -14.12
CA SER A 134 14.33 -4.17 -14.24
C SER A 134 15.81 -4.21 -14.67
N ASP A 135 16.15 -5.09 -15.61
CA ASP A 135 17.53 -5.33 -16.06
C ASP A 135 18.52 -5.68 -14.93
N GLY A 136 18.04 -6.34 -13.89
CA GLY A 136 18.83 -6.72 -12.71
C GLY A 136 18.94 -5.63 -11.64
N LEU A 137 18.22 -4.52 -11.79
CA LEU A 137 18.13 -3.47 -10.77
C LEU A 137 17.22 -3.87 -9.62
N LEU A 138 17.65 -3.53 -8.42
CA LEU A 138 16.83 -3.65 -7.22
C LEU A 138 16.73 -2.29 -6.54
N PHE A 139 15.50 -1.83 -6.32
CA PHE A 139 15.24 -0.64 -5.53
C PHE A 139 14.90 -1.01 -4.08
N LEU A 140 15.56 -0.36 -3.14
CA LEU A 140 15.27 -0.44 -1.71
C LEU A 140 14.38 0.75 -1.31
N PRO A 141 13.14 0.53 -0.85
CA PRO A 141 12.16 1.60 -0.66
C PRO A 141 12.29 2.37 0.66
N TRP A 142 13.27 2.05 1.51
CA TRP A 142 13.43 2.60 2.86
C TRP A 142 13.99 4.04 2.89
N LEU A 143 13.48 4.92 2.01
CA LEU A 143 13.92 6.31 1.86
C LEU A 143 13.78 7.16 3.14
N ALA A 144 12.88 6.77 4.05
CA ALA A 144 12.68 7.40 5.35
C ALA A 144 12.79 6.39 6.51
N GLY A 145 13.61 5.35 6.34
CA GLY A 145 13.63 4.18 7.22
C GLY A 145 12.64 3.10 6.78
N SER A 146 12.69 1.96 7.46
CA SER A 146 11.74 0.86 7.28
C SER A 146 10.67 0.84 8.37
N MET A 147 9.56 0.17 8.08
CA MET A 147 8.47 -0.15 9.00
C MET A 147 8.26 -1.68 8.99
N SER A 148 7.03 -2.17 9.18
CA SER A 148 6.74 -3.60 9.15
C SER A 148 7.22 -4.26 7.84
N PRO A 149 7.86 -5.44 7.90
CA PRO A 149 7.92 -6.34 9.06
C PRO A 149 9.12 -6.11 10.01
N ARG A 150 9.92 -5.06 9.80
CA ARG A 150 11.09 -4.77 10.64
C ARG A 150 11.42 -3.28 10.60
N ALA A 151 10.93 -2.49 11.57
CA ALA A 151 11.30 -1.09 11.65
C ALA A 151 12.79 -0.93 11.92
N GLU A 152 13.38 -0.01 11.18
CA GLU A 152 14.75 0.41 11.35
C GLU A 152 14.88 1.83 10.81
N THR A 153 15.12 2.76 11.72
CA THR A 153 15.19 4.20 11.42
C THR A 153 16.50 4.57 10.72
N ALA A 154 17.55 3.77 10.91
CA ALA A 154 18.84 3.98 10.26
C ALA A 154 18.83 3.57 8.79
N GLN A 155 17.90 2.70 8.34
CA GLN A 155 17.84 2.26 6.94
C GLN A 155 17.66 3.42 5.97
N ARG A 156 18.32 3.33 4.82
CA ARG A 156 18.13 4.27 3.71
C ARG A 156 17.90 3.51 2.41
N GLY A 157 17.00 4.05 1.59
CA GLY A 157 16.69 3.50 0.27
C GLY A 157 17.80 3.77 -0.74
N GLY A 158 17.71 3.09 -1.89
CA GLY A 158 18.70 3.22 -2.95
C GLY A 158 18.53 2.21 -4.07
N PHE A 159 19.35 2.34 -5.11
CA PHE A 159 19.40 1.41 -6.24
C PHE A 159 20.63 0.52 -6.13
N ILE A 160 20.42 -0.79 -6.27
CA ILE A 160 21.47 -1.80 -6.36
C ILE A 160 21.49 -2.36 -7.78
N GLY A 161 22.68 -2.62 -8.32
CA GLY A 161 22.84 -3.24 -9.64
C GLY A 161 22.92 -2.27 -10.81
N LEU A 162 23.13 -0.97 -10.56
CA LEU A 162 23.34 0.03 -11.62
C LEU A 162 24.48 -0.38 -12.55
N SER A 163 24.26 -0.27 -13.86
CA SER A 163 25.25 -0.56 -14.89
C SER A 163 25.16 0.48 -16.02
N LEU A 164 26.13 0.46 -16.94
CA LEU A 164 26.12 1.36 -18.11
C LEU A 164 24.94 1.12 -19.06
N SER A 165 24.27 -0.04 -18.96
CA SER A 165 23.05 -0.34 -19.71
C SER A 165 21.77 0.07 -18.98
N THR A 166 21.85 0.55 -17.73
CA THR A 166 20.68 0.99 -16.98
C THR A 166 19.98 2.15 -17.71
N THR A 167 18.70 1.95 -18.00
CA THR A 167 17.84 2.96 -18.60
C THR A 167 16.98 3.66 -17.54
N ARG A 168 16.37 4.78 -17.95
CA ARG A 168 15.42 5.51 -17.11
C ARG A 168 14.20 4.65 -16.77
N GLU A 169 13.75 3.88 -17.74
CA GLU A 169 12.58 3.02 -17.65
C GLU A 169 12.81 1.89 -16.65
N SER A 170 14.00 1.29 -16.67
CA SER A 170 14.38 0.24 -15.71
C SER A 170 14.57 0.77 -14.30
N LEU A 171 15.04 2.03 -14.14
CA LEU A 171 15.00 2.69 -12.82
C LEU A 171 13.56 2.81 -12.31
N LEU A 172 12.64 3.34 -13.12
CA LEU A 172 11.25 3.52 -12.70
C LEU A 172 10.54 2.19 -12.42
N ARG A 173 10.73 1.18 -13.27
CA ARG A 173 10.21 -0.18 -13.03
C ARG A 173 10.76 -0.75 -11.72
N SER A 174 12.06 -0.58 -11.47
CA SER A 174 12.67 -1.12 -10.24
C SER A 174 12.07 -0.52 -8.99
N VAL A 175 11.62 0.75 -9.01
CA VAL A 175 10.93 1.36 -7.87
C VAL A 175 9.61 0.65 -7.60
N VAL A 176 8.80 0.42 -8.63
CA VAL A 176 7.52 -0.29 -8.51
C VAL A 176 7.74 -1.73 -8.01
N GLU A 177 8.68 -2.46 -8.63
CA GLU A 177 9.04 -3.82 -8.21
C GLU A 177 9.59 -3.84 -6.77
N GLY A 178 10.41 -2.87 -6.37
CA GLY A 178 10.96 -2.75 -5.02
C GLY A 178 9.89 -2.52 -3.96
N THR A 179 8.87 -1.69 -4.26
CA THR A 179 7.72 -1.54 -3.35
C THR A 179 6.91 -2.83 -3.23
N ALA A 180 6.76 -3.58 -4.33
CA ALA A 180 6.08 -4.88 -4.32
C ALA A 180 6.90 -5.95 -3.56
N HIS A 181 8.23 -5.93 -3.65
CA HIS A 181 9.12 -6.81 -2.87
C HIS A 181 9.06 -6.53 -1.36
N ASN A 182 8.91 -5.27 -0.97
CA ASN A 182 8.73 -4.89 0.43
C ASN A 182 7.38 -5.38 0.98
N LEU A 183 6.31 -5.29 0.17
CA LEU A 183 5.00 -5.85 0.51
C LEU A 183 5.03 -7.38 0.56
N ARG A 184 5.72 -8.02 -0.38
CA ARG A 184 5.95 -9.47 -0.37
C ARG A 184 6.67 -9.93 0.89
N TRP A 185 7.59 -9.12 1.40
CA TRP A 185 8.29 -9.41 2.65
C TRP A 185 7.36 -9.31 3.87
N LEU A 186 6.42 -8.36 3.86
CA LEU A 186 5.44 -8.18 4.92
C LEU A 186 4.35 -9.27 4.95
N LEU A 187 3.92 -9.75 3.78
CA LEU A 187 2.75 -10.64 3.64
C LEU A 187 2.77 -11.87 4.57
N PRO A 188 3.88 -12.63 4.72
CA PRO A 188 3.92 -13.79 5.62
C PRO A 188 3.68 -13.46 7.10
N ALA A 189 4.07 -12.27 7.57
CA ALA A 189 3.82 -11.86 8.95
C ALA A 189 2.32 -11.61 9.19
N VAL A 190 1.65 -10.99 8.22
CA VAL A 190 0.19 -10.81 8.26
C VAL A 190 -0.53 -12.15 8.18
N GLU A 191 -0.17 -13.01 7.22
CA GLU A 191 -0.76 -14.36 7.08
C GLU A 191 -0.53 -15.23 8.33
N GLY A 192 0.65 -15.12 8.96
CA GLY A 192 0.96 -15.79 10.22
C GLY A 192 0.09 -15.29 11.39
N LEU A 193 -0.14 -13.98 11.46
CA LEU A 193 -0.99 -13.37 12.49
C LEU A 193 -2.48 -13.68 12.27
N THR A 194 -2.97 -13.77 11.03
CA THR A 194 -4.38 -14.11 10.73
C THR A 194 -4.63 -15.61 10.70
N GLY A 195 -3.59 -16.41 10.47
CA GLY A 195 -3.69 -17.86 10.33
C GLY A 195 -4.32 -18.28 9.00
N THR A 196 -4.40 -17.36 8.04
CA THR A 196 -5.00 -17.57 6.72
C THR A 196 -4.02 -17.15 5.64
N THR A 197 -3.92 -17.96 4.58
CA THR A 197 -3.13 -17.61 3.40
C THR A 197 -3.97 -16.73 2.49
N CYS A 198 -3.42 -15.57 2.16
CA CYS A 198 -4.04 -14.65 1.22
C CYS A 198 -3.95 -15.25 -0.18
N GLU A 199 -5.03 -15.33 -0.95
CA GLU A 199 -4.96 -15.77 -2.36
C GLU A 199 -5.15 -14.61 -3.35
N GLU A 200 -5.86 -13.57 -2.91
CA GLU A 200 -6.19 -12.40 -3.71
C GLU A 200 -6.00 -11.10 -2.92
N ILE A 201 -5.33 -10.13 -3.54
CA ILE A 201 -5.15 -8.79 -3.03
C ILE A 201 -6.23 -7.87 -3.59
N VAL A 202 -6.98 -7.20 -2.73
CA VAL A 202 -7.96 -6.17 -3.07
C VAL A 202 -7.25 -4.82 -3.04
N PHE A 203 -6.94 -4.29 -4.22
CA PHE A 203 -6.06 -3.16 -4.40
C PHE A 203 -6.83 -1.85 -4.59
N GLY A 204 -6.57 -0.90 -3.68
CA GLY A 204 -7.04 0.48 -3.71
C GLY A 204 -5.91 1.49 -3.47
N GLY A 205 -6.29 2.76 -3.36
CA GLY A 205 -5.36 3.89 -3.29
C GLY A 205 -4.98 4.44 -4.66
N GLY A 206 -4.27 5.57 -4.67
CA GLY A 206 -3.94 6.29 -5.90
C GLY A 206 -3.12 5.46 -6.90
N ALA A 207 -2.24 4.56 -6.42
CA ALA A 207 -1.43 3.72 -7.28
C ALA A 207 -2.24 2.66 -8.05
N ALA A 208 -3.42 2.27 -7.57
CA ALA A 208 -4.28 1.30 -8.24
C ALA A 208 -4.93 1.82 -9.54
N ARG A 209 -4.75 3.11 -9.85
CA ARG A 209 -5.04 3.68 -11.18
C ARG A 209 -4.09 3.14 -12.27
N SER A 210 -2.93 2.63 -11.86
CA SER A 210 -1.92 2.07 -12.75
C SER A 210 -2.15 0.57 -12.96
N ALA A 211 -2.58 0.20 -14.17
CA ALA A 211 -2.71 -1.19 -14.61
C ALA A 211 -1.36 -1.92 -14.59
N GLY A 212 -0.29 -1.24 -15.00
CA GLY A 212 1.07 -1.78 -14.96
C GLY A 212 1.51 -2.10 -13.53
N TRP A 213 1.24 -1.21 -12.57
CA TRP A 213 1.55 -1.45 -11.16
C TRP A 213 0.74 -2.63 -10.59
N ALA A 214 -0.56 -2.70 -10.89
CA ALA A 214 -1.40 -3.82 -10.47
C ALA A 214 -0.88 -5.17 -10.99
N GLN A 215 -0.41 -5.23 -12.25
CA GLN A 215 0.21 -6.44 -12.79
C GLN A 215 1.56 -6.76 -12.12
N VAL A 216 2.41 -5.76 -11.84
CA VAL A 216 3.67 -5.97 -11.11
C VAL A 216 3.41 -6.52 -9.71
N LEU A 217 2.41 -6.00 -8.99
CA LEU A 217 2.01 -6.54 -7.69
C LEU A 217 1.59 -8.01 -7.82
N ALA A 218 0.77 -8.35 -8.81
CA ALA A 218 0.34 -9.73 -9.02
C ALA A 218 1.53 -10.67 -9.25
N ASP A 219 2.47 -10.27 -10.11
CA ASP A 219 3.64 -11.09 -10.43
C ASP A 219 4.60 -11.23 -9.25
N VAL A 220 4.92 -10.13 -8.56
CA VAL A 220 5.90 -10.12 -7.46
C VAL A 220 5.35 -10.84 -6.24
N LEU A 221 4.12 -10.50 -5.80
CA LEU A 221 3.46 -11.14 -4.65
C LEU A 221 3.07 -12.59 -4.93
N ASN A 222 3.00 -12.97 -6.21
CA ASN A 222 2.45 -14.24 -6.67
C ASN A 222 1.04 -14.47 -6.12
N ARG A 223 0.17 -13.46 -6.28
CA ARG A 223 -1.24 -13.44 -5.86
C ARG A 223 -2.11 -12.81 -6.95
N ARG A 224 -3.38 -13.17 -7.01
CA ARG A 224 -4.33 -12.43 -7.84
C ARG A 224 -4.48 -11.02 -7.28
N VAL A 225 -4.61 -10.01 -8.14
CA VAL A 225 -4.85 -8.63 -7.73
C VAL A 225 -6.17 -8.18 -8.32
N ARG A 226 -7.11 -7.76 -7.48
CA ARG A 226 -8.41 -7.20 -7.84
C ARG A 226 -8.40 -5.71 -7.60
N VAL A 227 -8.61 -4.91 -8.64
CA VAL A 227 -8.64 -3.44 -8.57
C VAL A 227 -10.07 -2.94 -8.45
N LEU A 228 -10.29 -1.99 -7.54
CA LEU A 228 -11.59 -1.36 -7.29
C LEU A 228 -11.92 -0.28 -8.33
N SER A 229 -13.21 -0.02 -8.57
CA SER A 229 -13.67 0.92 -9.60
C SER A 229 -13.29 2.39 -9.35
N ASP A 230 -13.27 2.82 -8.09
CA ASP A 230 -12.85 4.17 -7.66
C ASP A 230 -11.77 4.06 -6.59
N PRO A 231 -10.56 3.60 -6.94
CA PRO A 231 -9.61 3.13 -5.96
C PRO A 231 -9.10 4.23 -5.03
N GLU A 232 -9.05 5.49 -5.49
CA GLU A 232 -8.62 6.64 -4.69
C GLU A 232 -9.62 7.00 -3.58
N PHE A 233 -10.91 6.72 -3.79
CA PHE A 233 -11.98 7.00 -2.82
C PHE A 233 -12.45 5.74 -2.09
N ALA A 234 -11.92 4.56 -2.44
CA ALA A 234 -12.37 3.28 -1.91
C ALA A 234 -12.51 3.28 -0.38
N ALA A 235 -11.51 3.83 0.32
CA ALA A 235 -11.51 4.02 1.77
C ALA A 235 -12.77 4.74 2.28
N ALA A 236 -13.04 5.92 1.73
CA ALA A 236 -14.18 6.75 2.14
C ALA A 236 -15.52 6.11 1.75
N THR A 237 -15.61 5.57 0.52
CA THR A 237 -16.79 4.86 0.03
C THR A 237 -17.16 3.71 0.95
N ALA A 238 -16.18 2.92 1.36
CA ALA A 238 -16.40 1.75 2.19
C ALA A 238 -16.88 2.11 3.60
N VAL A 239 -16.33 3.15 4.23
CA VAL A 239 -16.84 3.67 5.52
C VAL A 239 -18.29 4.13 5.36
N GLY A 240 -18.60 4.89 4.31
CA GLY A 240 -19.95 5.38 4.03
C GLY A 240 -20.96 4.24 3.88
N MET A 241 -20.58 3.19 3.15
CA MET A 241 -21.43 2.00 2.96
C MET A 241 -21.65 1.24 4.27
N VAL A 242 -20.60 1.03 5.09
CA VAL A 242 -20.75 0.38 6.41
C VAL A 242 -21.68 1.18 7.33
N ALA A 243 -21.56 2.51 7.33
CA ALA A 243 -22.44 3.38 8.11
C ALA A 243 -23.90 3.31 7.60
N LEU A 244 -24.10 3.27 6.29
CA LEU A 244 -25.43 3.14 5.66
C LEU A 244 -26.11 1.83 6.05
N TYR A 245 -25.43 0.69 5.89
CA TYR A 245 -25.93 -0.64 6.24
C TYR A 245 -26.37 -0.68 7.71
N ARG A 246 -25.49 -0.22 8.62
CA ARG A 246 -25.81 -0.12 10.05
C ARG A 246 -27.03 0.76 10.32
N SER A 247 -27.16 1.89 9.63
CA SER A 247 -28.32 2.78 9.79
C SER A 247 -29.65 2.16 9.35
N GLN A 248 -29.58 1.18 8.44
CA GLN A 248 -30.72 0.42 7.93
C GLN A 248 -30.97 -0.88 8.72
N GLY A 249 -30.12 -1.21 9.70
CA GLY A 249 -30.16 -2.47 10.45
C GLY A 249 -29.67 -3.68 9.65
N GLU A 250 -28.96 -3.43 8.54
CA GLU A 250 -28.35 -4.47 7.70
C GLU A 250 -26.98 -4.88 8.24
N ASP A 251 -26.53 -6.07 7.85
CA ASP A 251 -25.24 -6.60 8.29
C ASP A 251 -24.10 -5.90 7.53
N PRO A 252 -23.22 -5.13 8.19
CA PRO A 252 -22.10 -4.46 7.53
C PRO A 252 -21.12 -5.44 6.86
N THR A 253 -21.14 -6.74 7.19
CA THR A 253 -20.35 -7.81 6.53
C THR A 253 -20.78 -8.09 5.08
N GLU A 254 -21.91 -7.53 4.65
CA GLU A 254 -22.43 -7.68 3.29
C GLU A 254 -21.98 -6.58 2.33
N VAL A 255 -21.34 -5.52 2.83
CA VAL A 255 -20.82 -4.43 1.99
C VAL A 255 -19.82 -4.97 0.97
N ARG A 256 -20.04 -4.67 -0.32
CA ARG A 256 -19.11 -4.96 -1.41
C ARG A 256 -18.81 -3.68 -2.16
N LEU A 257 -17.55 -3.48 -2.51
CA LEU A 257 -17.13 -2.42 -3.42
C LEU A 257 -17.03 -2.97 -4.84
N ASP A 258 -17.36 -2.12 -5.82
CA ASP A 258 -17.31 -2.50 -7.22
C ASP A 258 -15.86 -2.72 -7.68
N GLN A 259 -15.71 -3.72 -8.55
CA GLN A 259 -14.44 -4.10 -9.16
C GLN A 259 -14.34 -3.52 -10.58
N ALA A 260 -13.19 -2.93 -10.90
CA ALA A 260 -12.88 -2.48 -12.27
C ALA A 260 -12.08 -3.53 -13.06
N ALA A 261 -11.09 -4.18 -12.43
CA ALA A 261 -10.17 -5.07 -13.14
C ALA A 261 -9.62 -6.16 -12.22
N SER A 262 -9.04 -7.21 -12.83
CA SER A 262 -8.29 -8.24 -12.12
C SER A 262 -7.07 -8.66 -12.92
N TYR A 263 -5.97 -8.94 -12.21
CA TYR A 263 -4.67 -9.30 -12.75
C TYR A 263 -4.21 -10.60 -12.10
N THR A 264 -3.73 -11.53 -12.90
CA THR A 264 -3.20 -12.82 -12.43
C THR A 264 -1.67 -12.84 -12.55
N PRO A 265 -0.95 -13.51 -11.64
CA PRO A 265 0.49 -13.64 -11.75
C PRO A 265 0.90 -14.30 -13.07
N ARG A 266 1.90 -13.73 -13.73
CA ARG A 266 2.51 -14.26 -14.94
C ARG A 266 3.64 -15.22 -14.57
N SER A 267 3.39 -16.52 -14.75
CA SER A 267 4.29 -17.60 -14.31
C SER A 267 5.70 -17.53 -14.91
N GLU A 268 5.84 -16.95 -16.11
CA GLU A 268 7.12 -16.81 -16.80
C GLU A 268 8.11 -15.88 -16.08
N TYR A 269 7.62 -15.01 -15.18
CA TYR A 269 8.45 -14.12 -14.36
C TYR A 269 8.59 -14.60 -12.91
N HIS A 270 8.05 -15.77 -12.56
CA HIS A 270 8.11 -16.24 -11.18
C HIS A 270 9.57 -16.38 -10.69
N GLU A 271 10.42 -17.07 -11.45
CA GLU A 271 11.81 -17.31 -11.06
C GLU A 271 12.67 -16.04 -10.95
N ILE A 272 12.37 -14.99 -11.74
CA ILE A 272 13.13 -13.73 -11.64
C ILE A 272 12.78 -13.00 -10.34
N TYR A 273 11.49 -12.94 -9.98
CA TYR A 273 11.05 -12.30 -8.75
C TYR A 273 11.39 -13.11 -7.49
N GLU A 274 11.40 -14.46 -7.56
CA GLU A 274 11.92 -15.29 -6.46
C GLU A 274 13.38 -14.94 -6.14
N ARG A 275 14.24 -14.88 -7.17
CA ARG A 275 15.65 -14.53 -6.98
C ARG A 275 15.81 -13.11 -6.44
N ALA A 276 15.06 -12.15 -6.99
CA ALA A 276 15.09 -10.77 -6.54
C ALA A 276 14.62 -10.63 -5.08
N GLN A 277 13.57 -11.36 -4.66
CA GLN A 277 13.08 -11.35 -3.28
C GLN A 277 14.13 -11.79 -2.27
N ILE A 278 14.90 -12.84 -2.59
CA ILE A 278 15.98 -13.32 -1.73
C ILE A 278 17.04 -12.23 -1.56
N GLN A 279 17.44 -11.57 -2.66
CA GLN A 279 18.42 -10.49 -2.61
C GLN A 279 17.88 -9.26 -1.90
N PHE A 280 16.59 -8.95 -2.02
CA PHE A 280 15.92 -7.84 -1.33
C PHE A 280 16.00 -7.97 0.18
N GLN A 281 15.69 -9.14 0.72
CA GLN A 281 15.79 -9.40 2.16
C GLN A 281 17.25 -9.39 2.64
N ALA A 282 18.17 -9.96 1.85
CA ALA A 282 19.60 -9.91 2.16
C ALA A 282 20.14 -8.48 2.18
N ALA A 283 19.70 -7.63 1.24
CA ALA A 283 20.11 -6.24 1.12
C ALA A 283 19.75 -5.43 2.38
N PHE A 284 18.58 -5.69 2.99
CA PHE A 284 18.20 -5.06 4.26
C PHE A 284 19.29 -5.24 5.33
N THR A 285 19.74 -6.47 5.55
CA THR A 285 20.73 -6.77 6.60
C THR A 285 22.11 -6.24 6.22
N ASN A 286 22.49 -6.41 4.95
CA ASN A 286 23.83 -6.05 4.48
C ASN A 286 24.05 -4.53 4.42
N HIS A 287 23.02 -3.74 4.16
CA HIS A 287 23.13 -2.29 4.02
C HIS A 287 23.05 -1.55 5.35
N LEU A 288 22.46 -2.16 6.39
CA LEU A 288 22.21 -1.48 7.66
C LEU A 288 23.48 -0.84 8.24
N SER A 289 24.56 -1.61 8.37
CA SER A 289 25.83 -1.09 8.92
C SER A 289 26.43 0.07 8.11
N ILE A 290 26.21 0.10 6.79
CA ILE A 290 26.65 1.18 5.92
C ILE A 290 25.79 2.42 6.18
N CYS A 291 24.47 2.25 6.25
CA CYS A 291 23.54 3.34 6.52
C CYS A 291 23.76 3.96 7.91
N GLU A 292 24.04 3.14 8.92
CA GLU A 292 24.42 3.61 10.27
C GLU A 292 25.70 4.46 10.22
N ALA A 293 26.74 3.97 9.53
CA ALA A 293 28.01 4.68 9.43
C ALA A 293 27.93 6.00 8.65
N LEU A 294 26.99 6.12 7.71
CA LEU A 294 26.76 7.34 6.92
C LEU A 294 25.76 8.30 7.58
N SER A 295 25.04 7.87 8.61
CA SER A 295 24.11 8.72 9.33
C SER A 295 24.90 9.69 10.21
N HIS A 296 24.86 10.98 9.87
CA HIS A 296 25.38 12.02 10.74
C HIS A 296 24.34 12.33 11.82
N GLU A 297 24.72 12.24 13.10
CA GLU A 297 23.95 12.78 14.23
C GLU A 297 23.70 14.29 14.08
#